data_AF-A0A0M9GUD9-F1
#
_entry.id   AF-A0A0M9GUD9-F1
#
_cell.length_a   1.000
_cell.length_b   1.000
_cell.length_c   1.000
_cell.angle_alpha   90.00
_cell.angle_beta   90.00
_cell.angle_gamma   90.00
#
_symmetry.space_group_name_H-M   'P 1'
#
loop_
_entity.id
_entity.type
_entity.pdbx_description
1 polymer ?
#
loop_
_entity_poly.entity_id
_entity_poly.type
_entity_poly.pdbx_seq_one_letter_code
_entity_poly.pdbx_strand_id
1 'polypeptide(L)'
;MVLSIDYEGYNKWFLEFRPSIPGRLYSSFSNIIHLYGRISINEILDSDKFTIVVNDEKDFDMIKRRPPVSLRANLYVMLIDLEWGKIVKEEILCRYRKD
;
A
#
# COMPACT_ATOMS: atom_id res chain seq x y z
N MET A 1 -10.37 -1.36 -1.69
CA MET A 1 -10.99 -2.68 -1.98
C MET A 1 -10.46 -3.68 -0.97
N VAL A 2 -11.25 -4.68 -0.59
CA VAL A 2 -10.80 -5.78 0.28
C VAL A 2 -11.08 -7.10 -0.43
N LEU A 3 -10.09 -7.99 -0.46
CA LEU A 3 -10.20 -9.34 -0.99
C LEU A 3 -10.01 -10.33 0.15
N SER A 4 -10.95 -11.26 0.30
CA SER A 4 -10.79 -12.41 1.20
C SER A 4 -10.28 -13.58 0.37
N ILE A 5 -8.96 -13.75 0.37
CA ILE A 5 -8.26 -14.83 -0.34
C ILE A 5 -7.27 -15.45 0.61
N ASP A 6 -7.09 -16.77 0.54
CA ASP A 6 -6.00 -17.47 1.22
C ASP A 6 -4.84 -17.61 0.24
N TYR A 7 -3.82 -16.78 0.42
CA TYR A 7 -2.67 -16.73 -0.47
C TYR A 7 -1.41 -16.34 0.31
N GLU A 8 -0.40 -17.21 0.27
CA GLU A 8 0.89 -17.01 0.94
C GLU A 8 0.78 -16.67 2.45
N GLY A 9 -0.24 -17.20 3.12
CA GLY A 9 -0.49 -16.96 4.55
C GLY A 9 -1.24 -15.67 4.85
N TYR A 10 -1.65 -14.92 3.82
CA TYR A 10 -2.57 -13.79 3.95
C TYR A 10 -4.00 -14.24 3.69
N ASN A 11 -4.93 -13.82 4.55
CA ASN A 11 -6.36 -14.16 4.48
C ASN A 11 -7.23 -12.98 4.05
N LYS A 12 -6.73 -11.75 4.25
CA LYS A 12 -7.39 -10.52 3.83
C LYS A 12 -6.37 -9.62 3.17
N TRP A 13 -6.70 -9.15 1.97
CA TRP A 13 -5.89 -8.21 1.22
C TRP A 13 -6.62 -6.90 1.00
N PHE A 14 -6.12 -5.86 1.66
CA PHE A 14 -6.59 -4.48 1.56
C PHE A 14 -5.82 -3.75 0.46
N LEU A 15 -6.50 -3.42 -0.63
CA LEU A 15 -5.95 -2.67 -1.76
C LEU A 15 -6.45 -1.23 -1.71
N GLU A 16 -5.54 -0.28 -1.49
CA GLU A 16 -5.83 1.16 -1.58
C GLU A 16 -5.31 1.70 -2.91
N PHE A 17 -6.22 1.95 -3.85
CA PHE A 17 -5.88 2.48 -5.18
C PHE A 17 -5.69 3.99 -5.13
N ARG A 18 -4.53 4.45 -5.60
CA ARG A 18 -4.17 5.86 -5.73
C ARG A 18 -3.55 6.14 -7.09
N PRO A 19 -4.33 6.04 -8.18
CA PRO A 19 -3.81 6.33 -9.50
C PRO A 19 -3.55 7.83 -9.65
N SER A 20 -2.40 8.18 -10.20
CA SER A 20 -2.12 9.49 -10.77
C SER A 20 -2.90 9.64 -12.08
N ILE A 21 -3.71 10.70 -12.15
CA ILE A 21 -4.54 11.03 -13.31
C ILE A 21 -4.00 12.33 -13.90
N PRO A 22 -3.71 12.39 -15.21
CA PRO A 22 -3.26 13.62 -15.86
C PRO A 22 -4.18 14.80 -15.54
N GLY A 23 -3.60 15.95 -15.14
CA GLY A 23 -4.35 17.15 -14.77
C GLY A 23 -4.85 17.20 -13.32
N ARG A 24 -4.69 16.13 -12.54
CA ARG A 24 -4.87 16.17 -11.09
C ARG A 24 -3.53 16.46 -10.40
N LEU A 25 -3.55 17.20 -9.28
CA LEU A 25 -2.36 17.33 -8.45
C LEU A 25 -1.90 15.94 -7.97
N TYR A 26 -0.58 15.71 -8.01
CA TYR A 26 0.05 14.51 -7.48
C TYR A 26 -0.41 14.24 -6.05
N SER A 27 -0.46 12.97 -5.66
CA SER A 27 -0.78 12.60 -4.29
C SER A 27 0.27 13.22 -3.36
N SER A 28 -0.15 14.21 -2.56
CA SER A 28 0.75 14.84 -1.60
C SER A 28 1.22 13.82 -0.56
N PHE A 29 2.40 14.05 0.01
CA PHE A 29 2.90 13.22 1.10
C PHE A 29 1.94 13.22 2.31
N SER A 30 1.21 14.32 2.54
CA SER A 30 0.18 14.39 3.58
C SER A 30 -0.88 13.29 3.43
N ASN A 31 -1.32 13.01 2.20
CA ASN A 31 -2.31 11.95 1.95
C ASN A 31 -1.79 10.56 2.35
N ILE A 32 -0.49 10.33 2.25
CA ILE A 32 0.14 9.06 2.63
C ILE A 32 0.25 8.94 4.15
N ILE A 33 0.61 10.02 4.86
CA ILE A 33 0.59 10.04 6.32
C ILE A 33 -0.82 9.73 6.86
N HIS A 34 -1.86 10.36 6.28
CA HIS A 34 -3.25 10.07 6.67
C HIS A 34 -3.63 8.61 6.43
N LEU A 35 -3.12 7.97 5.37
CA LEU A 35 -3.34 6.54 5.12
C LEU A 35 -2.70 5.69 6.21
N TYR A 36 -1.45 5.96 6.57
CA TYR A 36 -0.77 5.23 7.64
C TYR A 36 -1.51 5.36 8.98
N GLY A 37 -1.97 6.57 9.30
CA GLY A 37 -2.81 6.81 10.47
C GLY A 37 -4.11 6.00 10.45
N ARG A 38 -4.81 5.99 9.30
CA ARG A 38 -6.03 5.18 9.12
C ARG A 38 -5.78 3.68 9.29
N ILE A 39 -4.64 3.17 8.83
CA ILE A 39 -4.30 1.75 9.04
C ILE A 39 -4.07 1.51 10.54
N SER A 40 -3.31 2.38 11.21
CA SER A 40 -2.92 2.19 12.62
C SER A 40 -4.06 2.21 13.65
N ILE A 41 -5.23 2.76 13.31
CA ILE A 41 -6.38 2.81 14.24
C ILE A 41 -7.26 1.55 14.20
N ASN A 42 -7.05 0.67 13.22
CA ASN A 42 -7.80 -0.57 13.11
C ASN A 42 -7.05 -1.71 13.81
N GLU A 43 -7.79 -2.75 14.21
CA GLU A 43 -7.17 -4.02 14.59
C GLU A 43 -6.51 -4.63 13.34
N ILE A 44 -5.24 -5.00 13.46
CA ILE A 44 -4.43 -5.55 12.38
C ILE A 44 -3.97 -6.94 12.80
N LEU A 45 -4.24 -7.93 11.96
CA LEU A 45 -3.78 -9.30 12.15
C LEU A 45 -2.50 -9.55 11.36
N ASP A 46 -1.72 -10.54 11.78
CA ASP A 46 -0.52 -11.00 11.05
C ASP A 46 -0.86 -11.54 9.65
N SER A 47 -2.08 -12.05 9.47
CA SER A 47 -2.62 -12.52 8.18
C SER A 47 -3.19 -11.40 7.29
N ASP A 48 -3.17 -10.14 7.71
CA ASP A 48 -3.67 -9.03 6.88
C ASP A 48 -2.54 -8.47 6.01
N LYS A 49 -2.79 -8.33 4.70
CA LYS A 49 -1.92 -7.65 3.73
C LYS A 49 -2.53 -6.32 3.32
N PHE A 50 -1.76 -5.24 3.42
CA PHE A 50 -2.14 -3.92 2.92
C PHE A 50 -1.24 -3.57 1.74
N THR A 51 -1.81 -3.12 0.63
CA THR A 51 -1.04 -2.67 -0.53
C THR A 51 -1.56 -1.33 -1.02
N ILE A 52 -0.65 -0.38 -1.16
CA ILE A 52 -0.89 0.90 -1.80
C ILE A 52 -0.61 0.72 -3.30
N VAL A 53 -1.65 0.84 -4.12
CA VAL A 53 -1.56 0.59 -5.56
C VAL A 53 -1.46 1.93 -6.29
N VAL A 54 -0.35 2.13 -7.01
CA VAL A 54 -0.06 3.36 -7.78
C VAL A 54 0.31 3.01 -9.21
N ASN A 55 0.15 3.94 -10.13
CA ASN A 55 0.52 3.78 -11.55
C ASN A 55 1.64 4.73 -12.00
N ASP A 56 2.14 5.58 -11.12
CA ASP A 56 3.20 6.54 -11.41
C ASP A 56 4.47 6.18 -10.61
N GLU A 57 5.62 6.15 -11.29
CA GLU A 57 6.88 5.74 -10.69
C GLU A 57 7.38 6.75 -9.65
N LYS A 58 7.06 8.05 -9.79
CA LYS A 58 7.44 9.06 -8.79
C LYS A 58 6.66 8.88 -7.50
N ASP A 59 5.38 8.57 -7.59
CA ASP A 59 4.56 8.25 -6.40
C ASP A 59 5.07 6.97 -5.73
N PHE A 60 5.38 5.94 -6.51
CA PHE A 60 5.98 4.70 -6.01
C PHE A 60 7.27 4.96 -5.24
N ASP A 61 8.20 5.69 -5.83
CA ASP A 61 9.49 6.04 -5.22
C ASP A 61 9.33 6.95 -4.00
N MET A 62 8.40 7.90 -4.04
CA MET A 62 8.10 8.79 -2.91
C MET A 62 7.65 8.00 -1.68
N ILE A 63 6.75 7.04 -1.88
CA ILE A 63 6.20 6.18 -0.83
C ILE A 63 7.30 5.25 -0.29
N LYS A 64 8.05 4.59 -1.19
CA LYS A 64 9.15 3.68 -0.83
C LYS A 64 10.20 4.37 0.03
N ARG A 65 10.51 5.64 -0.23
CA ARG A 65 11.49 6.42 0.55
C ARG A 65 11.02 6.82 1.95
N ARG A 66 9.74 6.65 2.28
CA ARG A 66 9.14 7.10 3.56
C ARG A 66 8.27 6.01 4.20
N PRO A 67 8.84 4.82 4.50
CA PRO A 67 8.07 3.74 5.10
C PRO A 67 7.61 4.09 6.52
N PRO A 68 6.43 3.62 6.96
CA PRO A 68 5.95 3.87 8.31
C PRO A 68 6.56 2.88 9.31
N VAL A 69 7.78 3.17 9.79
CA VAL A 69 8.58 2.27 10.65
C VAL A 69 7.87 1.80 11.93
N SER A 70 6.98 2.64 12.48
CA SER A 70 6.24 2.30 13.70
C SER A 70 4.96 1.50 13.44
N LEU A 71 4.50 1.42 12.19
CA LEU A 71 3.27 0.72 11.83
C LEU A 71 3.47 -0.79 11.90
N ARG A 72 2.58 -1.47 12.63
CA ARG A 72 2.59 -2.92 12.82
C ARG A 72 1.63 -3.57 11.84
N ALA A 73 1.97 -3.49 10.57
CA ALA A 73 1.16 -4.04 9.47
C ALA A 73 2.06 -4.63 8.39
N ASN A 74 1.56 -5.63 7.66
CA ASN A 74 2.21 -6.06 6.42
C ASN A 74 1.81 -5.08 5.31
N LEU A 75 2.58 -4.01 5.15
CA LEU A 75 2.28 -2.95 4.21
C LEU A 75 3.24 -2.99 3.03
N TYR A 76 2.67 -2.91 1.84
CA TYR A 76 3.36 -2.93 0.56
C TYR A 76 2.99 -1.69 -0.27
N VAL A 77 3.85 -1.36 -1.23
CA VAL A 77 3.53 -0.47 -2.35
C VAL A 77 3.67 -1.27 -3.65
N MET A 78 2.71 -1.11 -4.54
CA MET A 78 2.63 -1.83 -5.80
C MET A 78 2.50 -0.83 -6.95
N LEU A 79 3.43 -0.90 -7.91
CA LEU A 79 3.36 -0.17 -9.16
C LEU A 79 2.63 -1.02 -10.19
N ILE A 80 1.57 -0.48 -10.77
CA ILE A 80 0.80 -1.12 -11.84
C ILE A 80 0.90 -0.32 -13.13
N ASP A 81 0.81 -1.05 -14.24
CA ASP A 81 0.66 -0.49 -15.57
C ASP A 81 -0.83 -0.54 -15.92
N LEU A 82 -1.42 0.64 -16.13
CA LEU A 82 -2.85 0.76 -16.44
C LEU A 82 -3.21 0.35 -17.87
N GLU A 83 -2.27 0.43 -18.83
CA GLU A 83 -2.54 0.05 -20.21
C GLU A 83 -2.62 -1.46 -20.34
N TRP A 84 -1.69 -2.17 -19.70
CA TRP A 84 -1.57 -3.62 -19.80
C TRP A 84 -2.23 -4.38 -18.65
N GLY A 85 -2.74 -3.67 -17.63
CA GLY A 85 -3.40 -4.27 -16.47
C GLY A 85 -2.48 -5.19 -15.65
N LYS A 86 -1.16 -4.92 -15.67
CA LYS A 86 -0.15 -5.79 -15.05
C LYS A 86 0.51 -5.12 -13.85
N ILE A 87 0.96 -5.95 -12.91
CA ILE A 87 1.82 -5.53 -11.81
C ILE A 87 3.24 -5.41 -12.38
N VAL A 88 3.86 -4.24 -12.19
CA VAL A 88 5.23 -3.96 -12.66
C VAL A 88 6.23 -4.25 -11.54
N LYS A 89 5.96 -3.77 -10.32
CA LYS A 89 6.82 -3.95 -9.14
C LYS A 89 5.96 -3.99 -7.87
N GLU A 90 6.38 -4.76 -6.87
CA GLU A 90 5.85 -4.71 -5.50
C GLU A 90 7.03 -4.63 -4.53
N GLU A 91 6.91 -3.77 -3.52
CA GLU A 91 7.94 -3.55 -2.50
C GLU A 91 7.31 -3.52 -1.13
N ILE A 92 8.00 -4.10 -0.15
CA ILE A 92 7.56 -4.10 1.24
C ILE A 92 7.98 -2.80 1.93
N LEU A 93 7.04 -2.17 2.64
CA LEU A 93 7.29 -0.94 3.41
C LEU A 93 7.50 -1.25 4.89
N CYS A 94 6.67 -2.14 5.46
CA CYS A 94 6.83 -2.62 6.83
C CYS A 94 6.20 -4.01 6.98
N ARG A 95 6.57 -4.70 8.07
CA ARG A 95 6.03 -6.02 8.43
C ARG A 95 5.26 -5.93 9.73
N TYR A 96 4.26 -6.80 9.85
CA TYR A 96 3.68 -7.08 11.14
C TYR A 96 4.75 -7.62 12.10
N ARG A 97 4.65 -7.25 13.37
CA ARG A 97 5.48 -7.77 14.45
C ARG A 97 4.63 -7.89 15.71
N LYS A 98 4.74 -9.04 16.38
CA LYS A 98 4.25 -9.21 17.76
C LYS A 98 5.36 -8.67 18.66
N ASP A 99 5.02 -7.75 19.56
CA ASP A 99 5.96 -7.31 20.60
C ASP A 99 6.32 -8.47 21.54
#